data_AF-A0A5C5TE81-F1
#
_entry.id   AF-A0A5C5TE81-F1
#
_cell.length_a   1.000
_cell.length_b   1.000
_cell.length_c   1.000
_cell.angle_alpha   90.00
_cell.angle_beta   90.00
_cell.angle_gamma   90.00
#
_symmetry.space_group_name_H-M   'P 1'
#
loop_
_entity.id
_entity.type
_entity.pdbx_description
1 polymer ?
#
loop_
_entity_poly.entity_id
_entity_poly.type
_entity_poly.pdbx_seq_one_letter_code
_entity_poly.pdbx_strand_id
1 'polypeptide(L)'
;MREPPRDMGASVRARLLKIATERNQPFDLILTRYALERLLFRLSTTSYRERFILKGATLMAAWFDTPFRPTRDIDFLGFGDSDPEAALRAFQEICAIENNDGVVFDVERLAVDRIREELEYGGLRITTIASIGGARSKVVIDIGFGDATEPGIADLKLPVLLDLPAPRLRAYPRETVIAEKFQAMVMLGRDNSRMKDFYDIWMLSRSYEFDSDRLAQAIAATFARRKTTIPTDLPDALTRDFAEDPAKRKQWTSFVEAIAMKPGSLLEIVEALATFLMSHAAAARRRGA
;
A
#
# COMPACT_ATOMS: atom_id res chain seq x y z
N MET A 1 5.30 36.53 31.84
CA MET A 1 5.87 36.26 30.50
C MET A 1 4.97 35.23 29.82
N ARG A 2 4.38 35.54 28.66
CA ARG A 2 3.76 34.51 27.82
C ARG A 2 4.88 33.68 27.21
N GLU A 3 4.81 32.36 27.29
CA GLU A 3 5.74 31.48 26.58
C GLU A 3 5.78 31.89 25.10
N PRO A 4 6.96 31.91 24.47
CA PRO A 4 7.05 32.17 23.04
C PRO A 4 6.16 31.17 22.28
N PRO A 5 5.51 31.57 21.17
CA PRO A 5 4.66 30.66 20.42
C PRO A 5 5.47 29.42 20.06
N ARG A 6 5.02 28.27 20.57
CA ARG A 6 5.67 26.98 20.37
C ARG A 6 5.52 26.65 18.89
N ASP A 7 6.60 26.78 18.12
CA ASP A 7 6.63 26.38 16.72
C ASP A 7 6.28 24.89 16.62
N MET A 8 5.02 24.61 16.28
CA MET A 8 4.50 23.25 16.25
C MET A 8 5.24 22.39 15.22
N GLY A 9 5.59 22.97 14.07
CA GLY A 9 6.37 22.28 13.04
C GLY A 9 7.76 21.90 13.53
N ALA A 10 8.47 22.81 14.20
CA ALA A 10 9.77 22.52 14.80
C ALA A 10 9.67 21.45 15.91
N SER A 11 8.64 21.51 16.76
CA SER A 11 8.40 20.53 17.81
C SER A 11 8.14 19.13 17.25
N VAL A 12 7.28 19.03 16.24
CA VAL A 12 6.99 17.77 15.54
C VAL A 12 8.25 17.21 14.89
N ARG A 13 8.99 18.04 14.15
CA ARG A 13 10.24 17.63 13.50
C ARG A 13 11.24 17.05 14.50
N ALA A 14 11.42 17.67 15.66
CA ALA A 14 12.31 17.16 16.71
C ALA A 14 11.85 15.80 17.25
N ARG A 15 10.54 15.59 17.45
CA ARG A 15 9.98 14.30 17.87
C ARG A 15 10.16 13.22 16.80
N LEU A 16 9.97 13.55 15.53
CA LEU A 16 10.19 12.63 14.42
C LEU A 16 11.67 12.24 14.28
N LEU A 17 12.60 13.17 14.50
CA LEU A 17 14.03 12.88 14.54
C LEU A 17 14.36 11.87 15.65
N LYS A 18 13.79 12.07 16.85
CA LYS A 18 13.95 11.13 17.96
C LYS A 18 13.45 9.72 17.58
N ILE A 19 12.27 9.61 16.96
CA ILE A 19 11.73 8.32 16.49
C ILE A 19 12.65 7.68 15.45
N ALA A 20 13.19 8.46 14.51
CA ALA A 20 14.11 7.95 13.49
C ALA A 20 15.37 7.33 14.12
N THR A 21 15.95 8.01 15.12
CA THR A 21 17.09 7.50 15.89
C THR A 21 16.74 6.25 16.68
N GLU A 22 15.62 6.26 17.44
CA GLU A 22 15.19 5.13 18.26
C GLU A 22 14.90 3.86 17.44
N ARG A 23 14.36 4.03 16.23
CA ARG A 23 14.03 2.92 15.32
C ARG A 23 15.15 2.55 14.36
N ASN A 24 16.29 3.27 14.40
CA ASN A 24 17.39 3.14 13.43
C ASN A 24 16.89 3.19 11.96
N GLN A 25 16.00 4.15 11.66
CA GLN A 25 15.45 4.34 10.32
C GLN A 25 15.91 5.67 9.71
N PRO A 26 16.16 5.72 8.39
CA PRO A 26 16.37 6.97 7.68
C PRO A 26 15.28 8.01 7.99
N PHE A 27 15.70 9.23 8.34
CA PHE A 27 14.76 10.29 8.73
C PHE A 27 13.76 10.65 7.62
N ASP A 28 14.15 10.55 6.35
CA ASP A 28 13.26 10.81 5.21
C ASP A 28 12.07 9.84 5.17
N LEU A 29 12.26 8.59 5.60
CA LEU A 29 11.18 7.60 5.67
C LEU A 29 10.20 7.91 6.80
N ILE A 30 10.70 8.32 7.96
CA ILE A 30 9.84 8.76 9.09
C ILE A 30 9.06 10.02 8.70
N LEU A 31 9.73 10.98 8.07
CA LEU A 31 9.12 12.22 7.60
C LEU A 31 8.01 11.96 6.58
N THR A 32 8.28 11.10 5.60
CA THR A 32 7.30 10.70 4.58
C THR A 32 6.14 9.96 5.22
N ARG A 33 6.40 8.95 6.06
CA ARG A 33 5.34 8.23 6.79
C ARG A 33 4.43 9.18 7.57
N TYR A 34 5.00 10.15 8.29
CA TYR A 34 4.22 11.12 9.04
C TYR A 34 3.39 12.02 8.13
N ALA A 35 3.95 12.54 7.03
CA ALA A 35 3.19 13.32 6.06
C ALA A 35 2.01 12.54 5.46
N LEU A 36 2.22 11.28 5.08
CA LEU A 36 1.17 10.39 4.57
C LEU A 36 0.10 10.11 5.64
N GLU A 37 0.50 9.82 6.87
CA GLU A 37 -0.41 9.62 8.01
C GLU A 37 -1.31 10.85 8.24
N ARG A 38 -0.72 12.06 8.20
CA ARG A 38 -1.46 13.31 8.42
C ARG A 38 -2.35 13.70 7.24
N LEU A 39 -1.99 13.29 6.01
CA LEU A 39 -2.89 13.39 4.86
C LEU A 39 -4.09 12.44 5.01
N LEU A 40 -3.83 11.18 5.37
CA LEU A 40 -4.86 10.16 5.59
C LEU A 40 -5.82 10.56 6.71
N PHE A 41 -5.32 11.22 7.75
CA PHE A 41 -6.18 11.79 8.79
C PHE A 41 -7.13 12.85 8.21
N ARG A 42 -6.63 13.82 7.45
CA ARG A 42 -7.46 14.86 6.79
C ARG A 42 -8.50 14.24 5.86
N LEU A 43 -8.10 13.25 5.05
CA LEU A 43 -9.03 12.49 4.20
C LEU A 43 -10.14 11.86 5.06
N SER A 44 -9.79 11.21 6.18
CA SER A 44 -10.75 10.51 7.04
C SER A 44 -11.79 11.42 7.71
N THR A 45 -11.55 12.73 7.77
CA THR A 45 -12.47 13.72 8.34
C THR A 45 -13.40 14.36 7.30
N THR A 46 -13.33 13.92 6.04
CA THR A 46 -14.13 14.46 4.92
C THR A 46 -15.07 13.42 4.34
N SER A 47 -16.03 13.87 3.52
CA SER A 47 -16.89 12.98 2.73
C SER A 47 -16.10 12.16 1.69
N TYR A 48 -14.90 12.60 1.30
CA TYR A 48 -14.02 11.87 0.37
C TYR A 48 -13.56 10.51 0.91
N ARG A 49 -13.66 10.27 2.22
CA ARG A 49 -13.44 8.96 2.84
C ARG A 49 -14.24 7.83 2.17
N GLU A 50 -15.45 8.12 1.69
CA GLU A 50 -16.29 7.14 1.02
C GLU A 50 -15.89 6.92 -0.46
N ARG A 51 -15.12 7.86 -1.01
CA ARG A 51 -14.66 7.85 -2.40
C ARG A 51 -13.31 7.13 -2.57
N PHE A 52 -12.42 7.23 -1.60
CA PHE A 52 -11.05 6.72 -1.70
C PHE A 52 -10.79 5.62 -0.66
N ILE A 53 -10.71 4.37 -1.14
CA ILE A 53 -10.51 3.19 -0.30
C ILE A 53 -9.03 2.85 -0.27
N LEU A 54 -8.45 2.82 0.92
CA LEU A 54 -7.02 2.57 1.10
C LEU A 54 -6.64 1.16 0.65
N LYS A 55 -5.61 1.06 -0.20
CA LYS A 55 -5.01 -0.20 -0.63
C LYS A 55 -3.47 -0.14 -0.55
N GLY A 56 -2.81 -1.15 -1.10
CA GLY A 56 -1.36 -1.14 -1.29
C GLY A 56 -0.54 -1.24 0.01
N ALA A 57 0.69 -0.75 -0.04
CA ALA A 57 1.67 -1.00 1.02
C ALA A 57 1.41 -0.19 2.31
N THR A 58 0.82 0.99 2.19
CA THR A 58 0.47 1.83 3.35
C THR A 58 -0.52 1.15 4.28
N LEU A 59 -1.42 0.33 3.73
CA LEU A 59 -2.36 -0.49 4.50
C LEU A 59 -1.66 -1.51 5.42
N MET A 60 -0.51 -2.04 4.98
CA MET A 60 0.24 -3.05 5.74
C MET A 60 0.69 -2.52 7.10
N ALA A 61 0.90 -1.21 7.24
CA ALA A 61 1.29 -0.59 8.51
C ALA A 61 0.24 -0.79 9.61
N ALA A 62 -1.02 -1.09 9.29
CA ALA A 62 -2.07 -1.35 10.27
C ALA A 62 -2.12 -2.80 10.76
N TRP A 63 -1.40 -3.70 10.10
CA TRP A 63 -1.43 -5.14 10.37
C TRP A 63 -0.14 -5.66 10.98
N PHE A 64 0.92 -4.86 10.98
CA PHE A 64 2.22 -5.24 11.49
C PHE A 64 2.78 -4.13 12.40
N ASP A 65 3.15 -4.50 13.62
CA ASP A 65 3.70 -3.57 14.63
C ASP A 65 5.12 -3.11 14.30
N THR A 66 5.87 -3.93 13.56
CA THR A 66 7.23 -3.62 13.12
C THR A 66 7.21 -2.98 11.73
N PRO A 67 8.27 -2.23 11.35
CA PRO A 67 8.37 -1.68 10.00
C PRO A 67 8.42 -2.81 8.97
N PHE A 68 7.24 -3.18 8.46
CA PHE A 68 7.01 -4.24 7.50
C PHE A 68 7.92 -4.07 6.27
N ARG A 69 7.84 -2.88 5.65
CA ARG A 69 8.84 -2.26 4.79
C ARG A 69 8.46 -0.78 4.58
N PRO A 70 9.41 0.10 4.24
CA PRO A 70 9.08 1.49 3.96
C PRO A 70 8.11 1.63 2.77
N THR A 71 7.17 2.56 2.89
CA THR A 71 6.29 2.99 1.80
C THR A 71 6.47 4.49 1.57
N ARG A 72 6.47 4.92 0.32
CA ARG A 72 6.69 6.33 -0.07
C ARG A 72 5.46 6.95 -0.72
N ASP A 73 4.46 6.12 -0.99
CA ASP A 73 3.23 6.41 -1.70
C ASP A 73 2.02 5.90 -0.90
N ILE A 74 0.87 6.47 -1.23
CA ILE A 74 -0.43 5.96 -0.82
C ILE A 74 -1.13 5.46 -2.07
N ASP A 75 -1.66 4.25 -2.02
CA ASP A 75 -2.50 3.68 -3.07
C ASP A 75 -3.96 3.72 -2.63
N PHE A 76 -4.85 4.16 -3.52
CA PHE A 76 -6.30 4.13 -3.33
C PHE A 76 -6.99 3.38 -4.46
N LEU A 77 -8.08 2.71 -4.13
CA LEU A 77 -9.16 2.46 -5.08
C LEU A 77 -10.12 3.64 -5.05
N GLY A 78 -10.29 4.31 -6.19
CA GLY A 78 -11.24 5.40 -6.38
C GLY A 78 -12.62 4.89 -6.79
N PHE A 79 -13.66 5.48 -6.20
CA PHE A 79 -15.06 5.33 -6.59
C PHE A 79 -15.61 6.62 -7.22
N GLY A 80 -16.60 6.47 -8.09
CA GLY A 80 -17.23 7.58 -8.79
C GLY A 80 -16.39 8.09 -9.96
N ASP A 81 -16.31 9.42 -10.11
CA ASP A 81 -15.68 10.07 -11.26
C ASP A 81 -14.16 9.84 -11.31
N SER A 82 -13.66 9.35 -12.45
CA SER A 82 -12.23 9.17 -12.74
C SER A 82 -11.60 10.38 -13.45
N ASP A 83 -12.30 11.51 -13.50
CA ASP A 83 -11.78 12.78 -14.02
C ASP A 83 -10.57 13.27 -13.19
N PRO A 84 -9.39 13.49 -13.83
CA PRO A 84 -8.21 14.03 -13.18
C PRO A 84 -8.48 15.33 -12.41
N GLU A 85 -9.27 16.24 -12.98
CA GLU A 85 -9.55 17.54 -12.37
C GLU A 85 -10.44 17.40 -11.12
N ALA A 86 -11.43 16.50 -11.15
CA ALA A 86 -12.24 16.17 -9.98
C ALA A 86 -11.43 15.52 -8.85
N ALA A 87 -10.43 14.68 -9.19
CA ALA A 87 -9.52 14.12 -8.20
C ALA A 87 -8.57 15.19 -7.63
N LEU A 88 -8.03 16.04 -8.50
CA LEU A 88 -7.16 17.15 -8.10
C LEU A 88 -7.86 18.09 -7.12
N ARG A 89 -9.09 18.53 -7.42
CA ARG A 89 -9.90 19.37 -6.53
C ARG A 89 -10.13 18.72 -5.17
N ALA A 90 -10.46 17.43 -5.15
CA ALA A 90 -10.66 16.70 -3.89
C ALA A 90 -9.39 16.74 -3.03
N PHE A 91 -8.22 16.49 -3.61
CA PHE A 91 -6.96 16.52 -2.86
C PHE A 91 -6.47 17.93 -2.53
N GLN A 92 -6.86 18.97 -3.29
CA GLN A 92 -6.66 20.36 -2.89
C GLN A 92 -7.45 20.68 -1.62
N GLU A 93 -8.73 20.31 -1.57
CA GLU A 93 -9.59 20.50 -0.39
C GLU A 93 -9.05 19.72 0.82
N ILE A 94 -8.66 18.45 0.64
CA ILE A 94 -8.10 17.63 1.71
C ILE A 94 -6.80 18.23 2.24
N CYS A 95 -5.87 18.64 1.36
CA CYS A 95 -4.59 19.21 1.74
C CYS A 95 -4.71 20.59 2.41
N ALA A 96 -5.75 21.36 2.07
CA ALA A 96 -6.03 22.67 2.64
C ALA A 96 -6.57 22.62 4.08
N ILE A 97 -6.98 21.44 4.57
CA ILE A 97 -7.45 21.30 5.96
C ILE A 97 -6.32 21.62 6.93
N GLU A 98 -6.48 22.70 7.68
CA GLU A 98 -5.57 23.03 8.76
C GLU A 98 -5.76 22.07 9.92
N ASN A 99 -4.65 21.58 10.43
CA ASN A 99 -4.63 20.73 11.60
C ASN A 99 -3.35 21.07 12.35
N ASN A 100 -3.43 21.22 13.67
CA ASN A 100 -2.29 21.63 14.49
C ASN A 100 -1.29 20.48 14.70
N ASP A 101 -0.87 19.84 13.60
CA ASP A 101 0.01 18.67 13.52
C ASP A 101 1.37 18.98 12.89
N GLY A 102 1.63 20.27 12.63
CA GLY A 102 2.92 20.75 12.12
C GLY A 102 3.21 20.38 10.65
N VAL A 103 2.23 19.83 9.92
CA VAL A 103 2.35 19.54 8.48
C VAL A 103 1.66 20.63 7.67
N VAL A 104 2.35 21.16 6.68
CA VAL A 104 1.78 22.05 5.66
C VAL A 104 1.96 21.39 4.30
N PHE A 105 0.85 21.15 3.59
CA PHE A 105 0.88 20.65 2.22
C PHE A 105 0.89 21.82 1.23
N ASP A 106 1.69 21.70 0.18
CA ASP A 106 1.78 22.70 -0.89
C ASP A 106 0.60 22.51 -1.87
N VAL A 107 -0.51 23.18 -1.58
CA VAL A 107 -1.75 23.06 -2.35
C VAL A 107 -1.59 23.59 -3.78
N GLU A 108 -0.79 24.64 -3.95
CA GLU A 108 -0.53 25.26 -5.26
C GLU A 108 0.30 24.35 -6.18
N ARG A 109 1.15 23.49 -5.59
CA ARG A 109 1.95 22.51 -6.33
C ARG A 109 1.32 21.14 -6.46
N LEU A 110 0.05 20.98 -6.09
CA LEU A 110 -0.68 19.75 -6.40
C LEU A 110 -0.78 19.60 -7.93
N ALA A 111 -0.28 18.48 -8.43
CA ALA A 111 -0.36 18.12 -9.83
C ALA A 111 -0.97 16.74 -9.97
N VAL A 112 -1.78 16.55 -11.02
CA VAL A 112 -2.37 15.26 -11.39
C VAL A 112 -1.88 14.82 -12.76
N ASP A 113 -1.44 13.58 -12.84
CA ASP A 113 -1.06 12.92 -14.09
C ASP A 113 -1.86 11.63 -14.27
N ARG A 114 -2.12 11.26 -15.53
CA ARG A 114 -2.64 9.93 -15.83
C ARG A 114 -1.49 8.93 -15.82
N ILE A 115 -1.66 7.84 -15.08
CA ILE A 115 -0.74 6.70 -15.12
C ILE A 115 -1.41 5.54 -15.85
N ARG A 116 -0.68 4.91 -16.76
CA ARG A 116 -1.12 3.66 -17.37
C ARG A 116 -0.86 2.56 -16.34
N GLU A 117 -1.89 2.18 -15.60
CA GLU A 117 -1.91 0.87 -14.97
C GLU A 117 -2.07 -0.19 -16.07
N GLU A 118 -1.63 -1.41 -15.82
CA GLU A 118 -1.77 -2.56 -16.73
C GLU A 118 -3.25 -2.98 -16.96
N LEU A 119 -4.21 -2.21 -16.43
CA LEU A 119 -5.65 -2.44 -16.45
C LEU A 119 -6.38 -1.59 -17.48
N GLU A 120 -7.56 -2.06 -17.87
CA GLU A 120 -8.48 -1.46 -18.86
C GLU A 120 -8.94 -0.05 -18.46
N TYR A 121 -8.81 0.31 -17.18
CA TYR A 121 -9.10 1.62 -16.61
C TYR A 121 -7.78 2.19 -16.09
N GLY A 122 -7.26 3.25 -16.73
CA GLY A 122 -6.03 3.90 -16.27
C GLY A 122 -6.16 4.46 -14.85
N GLY A 123 -5.02 4.76 -14.22
CA GLY A 123 -4.96 5.37 -12.90
C GLY A 123 -4.66 6.86 -12.95
N LEU A 124 -4.76 7.50 -11.80
CA LEU A 124 -4.30 8.87 -11.57
C LEU A 124 -3.15 8.85 -10.56
N ARG A 125 -2.15 9.70 -10.80
CA ARG A 125 -1.11 10.00 -9.83
C ARG A 125 -1.20 11.46 -9.45
N ILE A 126 -1.37 11.73 -8.16
CA ILE A 126 -1.32 13.08 -7.60
C ILE A 126 -0.01 13.24 -6.85
N THR A 127 0.65 14.37 -7.05
CA THR A 127 1.89 14.69 -6.34
C THR A 127 1.83 16.08 -5.71
N THR A 128 2.47 16.22 -4.55
CA THR A 128 2.68 17.51 -3.87
C THR A 128 3.91 17.41 -2.95
N ILE A 129 4.24 18.51 -2.26
CA ILE A 129 5.27 18.58 -1.23
C ILE A 129 4.60 18.87 0.12
N ALA A 130 4.99 18.12 1.15
CA ALA A 130 4.68 18.42 2.54
C ALA A 130 5.90 19.08 3.22
N SER A 131 5.66 20.07 4.07
CA SER A 131 6.67 20.74 4.89
C SER A 131 6.38 20.52 6.38
N ILE A 132 7.40 20.12 7.15
CA ILE A 132 7.32 19.85 8.59
C ILE A 132 8.52 20.50 9.27
N GLY A 133 8.30 21.63 9.95
CA GLY A 133 9.39 22.39 10.58
C GLY A 133 10.54 22.72 9.60
N GLY A 134 10.18 23.07 8.36
CA GLY A 134 11.10 23.38 7.26
C GLY A 134 11.67 22.17 6.50
N ALA A 135 11.50 20.94 7.00
CA ALA A 135 11.89 19.73 6.26
C ALA A 135 10.83 19.39 5.21
N ARG A 136 11.25 19.11 3.97
CA ARG A 136 10.36 18.81 2.85
C ARG A 136 10.29 17.31 2.57
N SER A 137 9.10 16.80 2.31
CA SER A 137 8.86 15.43 1.84
C SER A 137 7.96 15.45 0.61
N LYS A 138 8.30 14.63 -0.39
CA LYS A 138 7.44 14.44 -1.56
C LYS A 138 6.30 13.49 -1.19
N VAL A 139 5.07 13.91 -1.49
CA VAL A 139 3.87 13.11 -1.32
C VAL A 139 3.43 12.61 -2.68
N VAL A 140 3.17 11.31 -2.77
CA VAL A 140 2.69 10.64 -3.99
C VAL A 140 1.45 9.84 -3.62
N ILE A 141 0.40 10.01 -4.42
CA ILE A 141 -0.91 9.39 -4.21
C ILE A 141 -1.32 8.78 -5.53
N ASP A 142 -1.45 7.46 -5.57
CA ASP A 142 -1.90 6.73 -6.74
C ASP A 142 -3.34 6.27 -6.54
N ILE A 143 -4.16 6.46 -7.56
CA ILE A 143 -5.59 6.14 -7.54
C ILE A 143 -5.87 5.22 -8.73
N GLY A 144 -6.07 3.94 -8.44
CA GLY A 144 -6.58 2.97 -9.40
C GLY A 144 -8.11 2.97 -9.40
N PHE A 145 -8.72 2.51 -10.49
CA PHE A 145 -10.17 2.49 -10.64
C PHE A 145 -10.69 1.13 -11.07
N GLY A 146 -11.84 0.78 -10.51
CA GLY A 146 -12.60 -0.38 -10.94
C GLY A 146 -11.99 -1.73 -10.54
N ASP A 147 -11.11 -1.82 -9.56
CA ASP A 147 -10.74 -3.12 -8.98
C ASP A 147 -11.97 -3.78 -8.30
N ALA A 148 -11.92 -5.11 -8.17
CA ALA A 148 -12.94 -5.86 -7.43
C ALA A 148 -12.79 -5.62 -5.93
N THR A 149 -13.91 -5.58 -5.20
CA THR A 149 -13.91 -5.29 -3.75
C THR A 149 -14.11 -6.50 -2.87
N GLU A 150 -14.17 -7.70 -3.44
CA GLU A 150 -14.63 -8.87 -2.70
C GLU A 150 -13.49 -9.38 -1.82
N PRO A 151 -13.77 -9.89 -0.60
CA PRO A 151 -15.07 -10.19 0.02
C PRO A 151 -15.79 -9.00 0.71
N GLY A 152 -15.39 -7.77 0.42
CA GLY A 152 -15.98 -6.54 0.96
C GLY A 152 -14.92 -5.61 1.55
N ILE A 153 -15.23 -4.31 1.58
CA ILE A 153 -14.37 -3.27 2.14
C ILE A 153 -14.51 -3.24 3.67
N ALA A 154 -13.40 -3.07 4.38
CA ALA A 154 -13.36 -3.00 5.84
C ALA A 154 -13.10 -1.57 6.36
N ASP A 155 -13.65 -1.24 7.51
CA ASP A 155 -13.24 -0.06 8.28
C ASP A 155 -11.97 -0.38 9.08
N LEU A 156 -10.99 0.53 9.00
CA LEU A 156 -9.70 0.35 9.63
C LEU A 156 -9.21 1.63 10.31
N LYS A 157 -8.65 1.47 11.50
CA LYS A 157 -7.92 2.52 12.22
C LYS A 157 -6.43 2.34 11.95
N LEU A 158 -5.76 3.36 11.42
CA LEU A 158 -4.32 3.34 11.19
C LEU A 158 -3.55 3.71 12.47
N PRO A 159 -2.36 3.13 12.70
CA PRO A 159 -1.49 3.55 13.78
C PRO A 159 -0.89 4.93 13.50
N VAL A 160 -0.52 5.64 14.56
CA VAL A 160 0.07 6.97 14.51
C VAL A 160 1.50 6.98 15.03
N LEU A 161 2.36 7.81 14.43
CA LEU A 161 3.75 8.00 14.88
C LEU A 161 3.84 8.85 16.14
N LEU A 162 3.00 9.88 16.23
CA LEU A 162 2.91 10.78 17.37
C LEU A 162 1.54 10.64 18.00
N ASP A 163 1.43 10.94 19.29
CA ASP A 163 0.16 10.96 20.03
C ASP A 163 -0.77 12.06 19.47
N LEU A 164 -1.50 11.70 18.42
CA LEU A 164 -2.40 12.52 17.62
C LEU A 164 -3.60 11.66 17.21
N PRO A 165 -4.74 12.29 16.84
CA PRO A 165 -5.90 11.57 16.33
C PRO A 165 -5.54 10.65 15.14
N ALA A 166 -5.94 9.39 15.26
CA ALA A 166 -5.66 8.35 14.28
C ALA A 166 -6.63 8.38 13.09
N PRO A 167 -6.14 8.16 11.85
CA PRO A 167 -7.01 8.05 10.67
C PRO A 167 -7.95 6.84 10.79
N ARG A 168 -9.21 7.02 10.43
CA ARG A 168 -10.19 5.93 10.28
C ARG A 168 -10.71 5.90 8.85
N LEU A 169 -10.27 4.93 8.07
CA LEU A 169 -10.55 4.85 6.63
C LEU A 169 -11.23 3.54 6.27
N ARG A 170 -11.87 3.54 5.12
CA ARG A 170 -12.26 2.32 4.43
C ARG A 170 -11.04 1.77 3.70
N ALA A 171 -10.81 0.47 3.79
CA ALA A 171 -9.63 -0.18 3.24
C ALA A 171 -9.93 -1.57 2.69
N TYR A 172 -9.02 -2.06 1.84
CA TYR A 172 -9.06 -3.44 1.39
C TYR A 172 -8.91 -4.42 2.57
N PRO A 173 -9.61 -5.56 2.54
CA PRO A 173 -9.28 -6.66 3.41
C PRO A 173 -7.97 -7.33 2.93
N ARG A 174 -7.33 -8.11 3.80
CA ARG A 174 -6.05 -8.79 3.50
C ARG A 174 -6.17 -9.71 2.29
N GLU A 175 -7.34 -10.33 2.15
CA GLU A 175 -7.70 -11.25 1.09
C GLU A 175 -7.60 -10.58 -0.29
N THR A 176 -8.13 -9.37 -0.46
CA THR A 176 -8.04 -8.62 -1.72
C THR A 176 -6.61 -8.20 -2.01
N VAL A 177 -5.82 -7.82 -0.99
CA VAL A 177 -4.39 -7.52 -1.15
C VAL A 177 -3.62 -8.73 -1.68
N ILE A 178 -3.88 -9.93 -1.14
CA ILE A 178 -3.27 -11.18 -1.63
C ILE A 178 -3.74 -11.49 -3.05
N ALA A 179 -5.04 -11.38 -3.32
CA ALA A 179 -5.62 -11.69 -4.62
C ALA A 179 -5.04 -10.82 -5.75
N GLU A 180 -4.88 -9.52 -5.54
CA GLU A 180 -4.28 -8.61 -6.54
C GLU A 180 -2.81 -8.94 -6.80
N LYS A 181 -2.04 -9.21 -5.75
CA LYS A 181 -0.62 -9.58 -5.87
C LYS A 181 -0.45 -10.92 -6.56
N PHE A 182 -1.30 -11.90 -6.24
CA PHE A 182 -1.30 -13.20 -6.91
C PHE A 182 -1.70 -13.08 -8.38
N GLN A 183 -2.73 -12.29 -8.70
CA GLN A 183 -3.09 -12.03 -10.09
C GLN A 183 -1.93 -11.39 -10.86
N ALA A 184 -1.21 -10.44 -10.27
CA ALA A 184 -0.02 -9.84 -10.88
C ALA A 184 1.10 -10.87 -11.10
N MET A 185 1.31 -11.82 -10.17
CA MET A 185 2.27 -12.91 -10.35
C MET A 185 1.93 -13.80 -11.54
N VAL A 186 0.65 -14.13 -11.72
CA VAL A 186 0.18 -14.95 -12.84
C VAL A 186 0.32 -14.19 -14.17
N MET A 187 -0.10 -12.94 -14.19
CA MET A 187 -0.12 -12.11 -15.40
C MET A 187 1.28 -11.75 -15.90
N LEU A 188 2.19 -11.40 -14.98
CA LEU A 188 3.56 -11.01 -15.34
C LEU A 188 4.48 -12.22 -15.62
N GLY A 189 4.20 -13.38 -15.02
CA GLY A 189 4.99 -14.59 -15.19
C GLY A 189 6.50 -14.36 -15.02
N ARG A 190 7.29 -14.75 -16.02
CA ARG A 190 8.75 -14.66 -16.01
C ARG A 190 9.27 -13.23 -15.90
N ASP A 191 8.54 -12.25 -16.43
CA ASP A 191 8.95 -10.84 -16.41
C ASP A 191 8.69 -10.16 -15.07
N ASN A 192 8.04 -10.85 -14.13
CA ASN A 192 7.72 -10.29 -12.83
C ASN A 192 8.96 -9.86 -12.04
N SER A 193 9.12 -8.56 -11.83
CA SER A 193 10.18 -7.95 -11.03
C SER A 193 9.72 -7.47 -9.65
N ARG A 194 8.43 -7.66 -9.32
CA ARG A 194 7.79 -7.17 -8.10
C ARG A 194 8.10 -8.07 -6.89
N MET A 195 9.39 -8.21 -6.53
CA MET A 195 9.84 -9.03 -5.38
C MET A 195 9.14 -8.67 -4.06
N LYS A 196 8.74 -7.40 -3.91
CA LYS A 196 7.93 -6.94 -2.79
C LYS A 196 6.61 -7.69 -2.65
N ASP A 197 5.97 -8.09 -3.76
CA ASP A 197 4.68 -8.78 -3.71
C ASP A 197 4.82 -10.21 -3.16
N PHE A 198 5.94 -10.88 -3.44
CA PHE A 198 6.28 -12.19 -2.85
C PHE A 198 6.42 -12.08 -1.33
N TYR A 199 7.18 -11.08 -0.88
CA TYR A 199 7.35 -10.83 0.55
C TYR A 199 6.03 -10.44 1.23
N ASP A 200 5.24 -9.57 0.60
CA ASP A 200 3.94 -9.13 1.12
C ASP A 200 2.97 -10.30 1.31
N ILE A 201 2.83 -11.20 0.34
CA ILE A 201 1.97 -12.39 0.49
C ILE A 201 2.55 -13.33 1.55
N TRP A 202 3.86 -13.59 1.54
CA TRP A 202 4.50 -14.52 2.47
C TRP A 202 4.34 -14.07 3.93
N MET A 203 4.52 -12.78 4.18
CA MET A 203 4.33 -12.22 5.52
C MET A 203 2.88 -12.30 5.98
N LEU A 204 1.92 -12.02 5.09
CA LEU A 204 0.49 -12.15 5.41
C LEU A 204 0.14 -13.60 5.72
N SER A 205 0.54 -14.56 4.87
CA SER A 205 0.21 -15.97 5.05
C SER A 205 0.85 -16.60 6.28
N ARG A 206 1.95 -16.04 6.79
CA ARG A 206 2.59 -16.46 8.05
C ARG A 206 2.02 -15.82 9.30
N SER A 207 1.38 -14.66 9.15
CA SER A 207 0.93 -13.85 10.29
C SER A 207 -0.57 -13.92 10.53
N TYR A 208 -1.33 -14.43 9.56
CA TYR A 208 -2.78 -14.51 9.59
C TYR A 208 -3.28 -15.82 9.01
N GLU A 209 -4.38 -16.33 9.56
CA GLU A 209 -5.08 -17.49 9.02
C GLU A 209 -6.01 -17.07 7.87
N PHE A 210 -6.05 -17.89 6.82
CA PHE A 210 -6.87 -17.66 5.63
C PHE A 210 -7.82 -18.84 5.33
N ASP A 211 -8.17 -19.62 6.34
CA ASP A 211 -8.93 -20.86 6.19
C ASP A 211 -10.41 -20.67 5.82
N SER A 212 -10.84 -19.42 5.61
CA SER A 212 -12.18 -19.08 5.14
C SER A 212 -12.24 -18.96 3.62
N ASP A 213 -13.42 -19.21 3.07
CA ASP A 213 -13.75 -19.04 1.64
C ASP A 213 -13.57 -17.59 1.14
N ARG A 214 -13.27 -16.63 2.02
CA ARG A 214 -13.04 -15.21 1.72
C ARG A 214 -11.86 -14.97 0.78
N LEU A 215 -10.73 -15.68 0.95
CA LEU A 215 -9.59 -15.53 0.06
C LEU A 215 -9.90 -16.11 -1.33
N ALA A 216 -10.60 -17.24 -1.39
CA ALA A 216 -11.08 -17.80 -2.65
C ALA A 216 -12.04 -16.84 -3.38
N GLN A 217 -12.95 -16.17 -2.65
CA GLN A 217 -13.82 -15.12 -3.18
C GLN A 217 -13.03 -13.95 -3.76
N ALA A 218 -12.06 -13.42 -3.01
CA ALA A 218 -11.20 -12.33 -3.47
C ALA A 218 -10.43 -12.72 -4.76
N ILE A 219 -9.83 -13.91 -4.78
CA ILE A 219 -9.12 -14.42 -5.96
C ILE A 219 -10.06 -14.51 -7.16
N ALA A 220 -11.24 -15.12 -7.00
CA ALA A 220 -12.20 -15.26 -8.10
C ALA A 220 -12.64 -13.90 -8.66
N ALA A 221 -13.02 -12.96 -7.77
CA ALA A 221 -13.47 -11.63 -8.18
C ALA A 221 -12.36 -10.82 -8.86
N THR A 222 -11.15 -10.82 -8.30
CA THR A 222 -10.01 -10.08 -8.87
C THR A 222 -9.60 -10.64 -10.23
N PHE A 223 -9.50 -11.96 -10.38
CA PHE A 223 -9.11 -12.60 -11.64
C PHE A 223 -10.17 -12.37 -12.72
N ALA A 224 -11.46 -12.53 -12.39
CA ALA A 224 -12.55 -12.24 -13.30
C ALA A 224 -12.54 -10.77 -13.73
N ARG A 225 -12.40 -9.84 -12.78
CA ARG A 225 -12.37 -8.40 -13.08
C ARG A 225 -11.22 -8.00 -13.98
N ARG A 226 -10.04 -8.61 -13.77
CA ARG A 226 -8.82 -8.37 -14.54
C ARG A 226 -8.68 -9.28 -15.77
N LYS A 227 -9.74 -10.02 -16.14
CA LYS A 227 -9.79 -10.91 -17.31
C LYS A 227 -8.60 -11.88 -17.37
N THR A 228 -8.14 -12.32 -16.21
CA THR A 228 -7.03 -13.27 -16.06
C THR A 228 -7.59 -14.62 -15.64
N THR A 229 -7.25 -15.69 -16.36
CA THR A 229 -7.70 -17.04 -15.99
C THR A 229 -7.01 -17.48 -14.69
N ILE A 230 -7.77 -18.05 -13.75
CA ILE A 230 -7.20 -18.62 -12.53
C ILE A 230 -6.38 -19.86 -12.91
N PRO A 231 -5.08 -19.91 -12.59
CA PRO A 231 -4.18 -20.96 -13.08
C PRO A 231 -4.51 -22.33 -12.50
N THR A 232 -4.65 -23.35 -13.36
CA THR A 232 -4.81 -24.75 -12.92
C THR A 232 -3.46 -25.35 -12.53
N ASP A 233 -2.45 -25.11 -13.35
CA ASP A 233 -1.06 -25.51 -13.12
C ASP A 233 -0.29 -24.44 -12.36
N LEU A 234 0.91 -24.80 -11.88
CA LEU A 234 1.77 -23.89 -11.15
C LEU A 234 2.22 -22.72 -12.07
N PRO A 235 1.92 -21.45 -11.74
CA PRO A 235 2.36 -20.29 -12.53
C PRO A 235 3.89 -20.20 -12.59
N ASP A 236 4.45 -19.71 -13.69
CA ASP A 236 5.91 -19.56 -13.87
C ASP A 236 6.58 -18.85 -12.69
N ALA A 237 5.99 -17.74 -12.23
CA ALA A 237 6.46 -16.95 -11.08
C ALA A 237 6.54 -17.74 -9.76
N LEU A 238 5.87 -18.89 -9.67
CA LEU A 238 5.84 -19.77 -8.50
C LEU A 238 6.61 -21.08 -8.72
N THR A 239 7.41 -21.19 -9.79
CA THR A 239 8.22 -22.37 -10.08
C THR A 239 9.63 -22.27 -9.48
N ARG A 240 10.28 -23.44 -9.32
CA ARG A 240 11.70 -23.53 -8.98
C ARG A 240 12.56 -22.82 -10.03
N ASP A 241 12.31 -23.02 -11.31
CA ASP A 241 13.08 -22.41 -12.41
C ASP A 241 13.06 -20.88 -12.37
N PHE A 242 11.97 -20.28 -11.90
CA PHE A 242 11.90 -18.84 -11.63
C PHE A 242 12.75 -18.45 -10.42
N ALA A 243 12.63 -19.19 -9.32
CA ALA A 243 13.35 -18.88 -8.09
C ALA A 243 14.87 -19.12 -8.18
N GLU A 244 15.30 -20.01 -9.07
CA GLU A 244 16.70 -20.32 -9.31
C GLU A 244 17.36 -19.44 -10.37
N ASP A 245 16.56 -18.65 -11.10
CA ASP A 245 17.05 -17.68 -12.07
C ASP A 245 18.03 -16.67 -11.43
N PRO A 246 19.25 -16.49 -11.97
CA PRO A 246 20.25 -15.59 -11.40
C PRO A 246 19.79 -14.13 -11.29
N ALA A 247 19.00 -13.64 -12.25
CA ALA A 247 18.47 -12.28 -12.23
C ALA A 247 17.39 -12.14 -11.15
N LYS A 248 16.51 -13.13 -10.97
CA LYS A 248 15.48 -13.12 -9.91
C LYS A 248 16.10 -13.20 -8.52
N ARG A 249 17.11 -14.05 -8.33
CA ARG A 249 17.88 -14.10 -7.07
C ARG A 249 18.52 -12.76 -6.75
N LYS A 250 19.13 -12.10 -7.74
CA LYS A 250 19.70 -10.76 -7.55
C LYS A 250 18.63 -9.74 -7.14
N GLN A 251 17.48 -9.73 -7.81
CA GLN A 251 16.36 -8.85 -7.48
C GLN A 251 15.86 -9.11 -6.04
N TRP A 252 15.73 -10.37 -5.64
CA TRP A 252 15.33 -10.77 -4.29
C TRP A 252 16.33 -10.30 -3.24
N THR A 253 17.63 -10.57 -3.44
CA THR A 253 18.68 -10.15 -2.51
C THR A 253 18.68 -8.64 -2.30
N SER A 254 18.65 -7.85 -3.39
CA SER A 254 18.59 -6.39 -3.29
C SER A 254 17.33 -5.88 -2.58
N PHE A 255 16.19 -6.54 -2.77
CA PHE A 255 14.97 -6.21 -2.02
C PHE A 255 15.11 -6.55 -0.52
N VAL A 256 15.61 -7.75 -0.20
CA VAL A 256 15.77 -8.23 1.17
C VAL A 256 16.75 -7.37 1.96
N GLU A 257 17.81 -6.86 1.34
CA GLU A 257 18.76 -5.93 1.96
C GLU A 257 18.08 -4.67 2.51
N ALA A 258 17.04 -4.17 1.83
CA ALA A 258 16.34 -2.93 2.17
C ALA A 258 15.26 -3.06 3.26
N ILE A 259 14.93 -4.28 3.72
CA ILE A 259 13.86 -4.53 4.71
C ILE A 259 14.42 -5.01 6.04
N ALA A 260 13.70 -4.74 7.13
CA ALA A 260 14.19 -5.03 8.49
C ALA A 260 14.13 -6.53 8.82
N MET A 261 13.01 -7.19 8.50
CA MET A 261 12.86 -8.63 8.68
C MET A 261 13.44 -9.34 7.47
N LYS A 262 14.47 -10.15 7.69
CA LYS A 262 15.13 -10.91 6.60
C LYS A 262 14.37 -12.23 6.38
N PRO A 263 13.65 -12.39 5.26
CA PRO A 263 13.08 -13.68 4.88
C PRO A 263 14.20 -14.66 4.46
N GLY A 264 13.81 -15.92 4.22
CA GLY A 264 14.69 -16.91 3.61
C GLY A 264 15.04 -16.59 2.14
N SER A 265 15.65 -17.57 1.49
CA SER A 265 15.96 -17.54 0.06
C SER A 265 14.70 -17.40 -0.79
N LEU A 266 14.83 -16.87 -2.01
CA LEU A 266 13.71 -16.75 -2.94
C LEU A 266 13.02 -18.10 -3.19
N LEU A 267 13.80 -19.19 -3.24
CA LEU A 267 13.28 -20.54 -3.43
C LEU A 267 12.34 -20.96 -2.29
N GLU A 268 12.77 -20.80 -1.04
CA GLU A 268 11.93 -21.14 0.13
C GLU A 268 10.64 -20.33 0.16
N ILE A 269 10.70 -19.05 -0.23
CA ILE A 269 9.51 -18.18 -0.31
C ILE A 269 8.58 -18.64 -1.44
N VAL A 270 9.11 -18.91 -2.63
CA VAL A 270 8.34 -19.38 -3.77
C VAL A 270 7.65 -20.71 -3.48
N GLU A 271 8.34 -21.67 -2.86
CA GLU A 271 7.76 -22.97 -2.50
C GLU A 271 6.63 -22.84 -1.45
N ALA A 272 6.82 -21.96 -0.45
CA ALA A 272 5.78 -21.66 0.53
C ALA A 272 4.56 -20.98 -0.11
N LEU A 273 4.78 -20.02 -1.01
CA LEU A 273 3.73 -19.31 -1.73
C LEU A 273 2.99 -20.21 -2.71
N ALA A 274 3.68 -21.11 -3.41
CA ALA A 274 3.08 -22.10 -4.30
C ALA A 274 2.05 -22.95 -3.54
N THR A 275 2.45 -23.48 -2.37
CA THR A 275 1.57 -24.29 -1.51
C THR A 275 0.36 -23.48 -1.03
N PHE A 276 0.60 -22.26 -0.55
CA PHE A 276 -0.46 -21.40 -0.02
C PHE A 276 -1.43 -20.91 -1.10
N LEU A 277 -0.93 -20.38 -2.21
CA LEU A 277 -1.78 -19.75 -3.24
C LEU A 277 -2.54 -20.78 -4.07
N MET A 278 -1.94 -21.91 -4.41
CA MET A 278 -2.59 -22.89 -5.28
C MET A 278 -3.76 -23.62 -4.62
N SER A 279 -3.72 -23.82 -3.30
CA SER A 279 -4.86 -24.38 -2.56
C SER A 279 -6.08 -23.45 -2.62
N HIS A 280 -5.86 -22.14 -2.44
CA HIS A 280 -6.91 -21.12 -2.55
C HIS A 280 -7.34 -20.86 -3.99
N ALA A 281 -6.44 -20.97 -4.97
CA ALA A 281 -6.77 -20.89 -6.40
C ALA A 281 -7.71 -22.04 -6.82
N ALA A 282 -7.46 -23.26 -6.32
CA ALA A 282 -8.34 -24.41 -6.54
C ALA A 282 -9.74 -24.20 -5.93
N ALA A 283 -9.81 -23.63 -4.73
CA ALA A 283 -11.08 -23.24 -4.12
C ALA A 283 -11.81 -22.17 -4.94
N ALA A 284 -11.10 -21.13 -5.40
CA ALA A 284 -11.66 -20.05 -6.21
C ALA A 284 -12.25 -20.56 -7.54
N ARG A 285 -11.57 -21.49 -8.23
CA ARG A 285 -12.08 -22.10 -9.47
C ARG A 285 -13.42 -22.81 -9.28
N ARG A 286 -13.61 -23.52 -8.17
CA ARG A 286 -14.88 -24.21 -7.87
C ARG A 286 -16.06 -23.24 -7.68
N ARG A 287 -15.81 -21.94 -7.51
CA ARG A 287 -16.86 -20.91 -7.38
C ARG A 287 -17.31 -20.32 -8.72
N GLY A 288 -16.46 -20.40 -9.74
CA GLY A 288 -16.73 -19.88 -11.08
C GLY A 288 -17.09 -20.97 -12.09
N ALA A 289 -17.22 -22.22 -11.64
CA ALA A 289 -17.72 -23.36 -12.40
C ALA A 289 -19.22 -23.56 -12.15
#